data_AF-A0A7X4VZ62-F1
#
_entry.id   AF-A0A7X4VZ62-F1
#
_cell.length_a   1.000
_cell.length_b   1.000
_cell.length_c   1.000
_cell.angle_alpha   90.00
_cell.angle_beta   90.00
_cell.angle_gamma   90.00
#
_symmetry.space_group_name_H-M   'P 1'
#
loop_
_entity.id
_entity.type
_entity.pdbx_description
1 polymer ?
#
loop_
_entity_poly.entity_id
_entity_poly.type
_entity_poly.pdbx_seq_one_letter_code
_entity_poly.pdbx_strand_id
1 'polypeptide(L)'
;MILRTLSLLRSLQGASQTASQARGTVQQASDYRWLRHELRHGTLTHSDARLADGTPGVAITLAYPATTGRMAGGSWPVSPAARERCHVAGQHACRAAGAPAYHTLESLSRGLAEGGIAVLRDAARFQYLLDRDALGLAWCRPESLPKDLSARLAEPGVETGWLLLELRVPETTPPQRLSGTWLDTCLDRYRRILPRQH
;
A
#
# COMPACT_ATOMS: atom_id res chain seq x y z
N MET A 1 17.75 -45.49 0.81
CA MET A 1 17.05 -44.66 1.83
C MET A 1 17.21 -43.16 1.61
N ILE A 2 18.39 -42.67 1.18
CA ILE A 2 18.70 -41.24 0.98
C ILE A 2 17.78 -40.50 -0.03
N LEU A 3 17.31 -41.20 -1.08
CA LEU A 3 16.44 -40.59 -2.10
C LEU A 3 15.01 -40.26 -1.58
N ARG A 4 14.50 -41.00 -0.58
CA ARG A 4 13.18 -40.74 0.02
C ARG A 4 13.21 -39.52 0.94
N THR A 5 14.29 -39.33 1.70
CA THR A 5 14.50 -38.15 2.55
C THR A 5 14.66 -36.88 1.73
N LEU A 6 15.36 -36.92 0.58
CA LEU A 6 15.47 -35.77 -0.33
C LEU A 6 14.12 -35.39 -0.97
N SER A 7 13.28 -36.37 -1.31
CA SER A 7 11.94 -36.12 -1.85
C SER A 7 11.00 -35.49 -0.80
N LEU A 8 11.10 -35.89 0.47
CA LEU A 8 10.33 -35.31 1.56
C LEU A 8 10.76 -33.87 1.87
N LEU A 9 12.08 -33.60 1.88
CA LEU A 9 12.60 -32.25 2.07
C LEU A 9 12.15 -31.29 0.95
N ARG A 10 12.17 -31.75 -0.31
CA ARG A 10 11.65 -30.97 -1.45
C ARG A 10 10.15 -30.72 -1.36
N SER A 11 9.37 -31.72 -0.92
CA SER A 11 7.93 -31.56 -0.71
C SER A 11 7.61 -30.55 0.40
N LEU A 12 8.34 -30.63 1.53
CA LEU A 12 8.21 -29.68 2.64
C LEU A 12 8.65 -28.26 2.24
N GLN A 13 9.73 -28.13 1.48
CA GLN A 13 10.18 -26.86 0.93
C GLN A 13 9.14 -26.28 -0.04
N GLY A 14 8.57 -27.09 -0.93
CA GLY A 14 7.49 -26.67 -1.84
C GLY A 14 6.24 -26.23 -1.08
N ALA A 15 5.81 -26.98 -0.07
CA ALA A 15 4.68 -26.60 0.78
C ALA A 15 4.91 -25.29 1.54
N SER A 16 6.13 -25.09 2.06
CA SER A 16 6.52 -23.86 2.76
C SER A 16 6.52 -22.65 1.83
N GLN A 17 7.04 -22.80 0.61
CA GLN A 17 7.04 -21.75 -0.41
C GLN A 17 5.62 -21.38 -0.82
N THR A 18 4.76 -22.36 -1.10
CA THR A 18 3.34 -22.13 -1.41
C THR A 18 2.61 -21.42 -0.28
N ALA A 19 2.87 -21.80 0.98
CA ALA A 19 2.28 -21.14 2.14
C ALA A 19 2.77 -19.69 2.30
N SER A 20 4.05 -19.42 2.04
CA SER A 20 4.63 -18.07 2.06
C SER A 20 4.02 -17.19 0.95
N GLN A 21 3.89 -17.72 -0.26
CA GLN A 21 3.24 -17.02 -1.38
C GLN A 21 1.76 -16.74 -1.12
N ALA A 22 1.04 -17.69 -0.53
CA ALA A 22 -0.35 -17.49 -0.12
C ALA A 22 -0.46 -16.38 0.93
N ARG A 23 0.44 -16.35 1.92
CA ARG A 23 0.52 -15.26 2.92
C ARG A 23 0.77 -13.91 2.26
N GLY A 24 1.73 -13.83 1.35
CA GLY A 24 2.04 -12.61 0.61
C GLY A 24 0.82 -12.09 -0.15
N THR A 25 0.16 -12.97 -0.91
CA THR A 25 -1.07 -12.65 -1.66
C THR A 25 -2.18 -12.12 -0.74
N VAL A 26 -2.45 -12.79 0.38
CA VAL A 26 -3.49 -12.36 1.32
C VAL A 26 -3.12 -11.03 1.97
N GLN A 27 -1.85 -10.80 2.31
CA GLN A 27 -1.38 -9.52 2.82
C GLN A 27 -1.58 -8.38 1.81
N GLN A 28 -1.19 -8.59 0.54
CA GLN A 28 -1.40 -7.60 -0.52
C GLN A 28 -2.89 -7.26 -0.71
N ALA A 29 -3.77 -8.25 -0.63
CA ALA A 29 -5.21 -8.02 -0.67
C ALA A 29 -5.69 -7.19 0.54
N SER A 30 -5.14 -7.44 1.74
CA SER A 30 -5.39 -6.63 2.94
C SER A 30 -5.04 -5.16 2.71
N ASP A 31 -3.80 -4.94 2.26
CA ASP A 31 -3.22 -3.62 2.10
C ASP A 31 -4.02 -2.82 1.06
N TYR A 32 -4.44 -3.49 -0.02
CA TYR A 32 -5.33 -2.91 -1.02
C TYR A 32 -6.71 -2.56 -0.45
N ARG A 33 -7.36 -3.47 0.29
CA ARG A 33 -8.69 -3.22 0.87
C ARG A 33 -8.66 -2.06 1.86
N TRP A 34 -7.61 -2.00 2.68
CA TRP A 34 -7.36 -0.89 3.58
C TRP A 34 -7.19 0.42 2.80
N LEU A 35 -6.30 0.46 1.81
CA LEU A 35 -6.08 1.64 0.96
C LEU A 35 -7.36 2.10 0.26
N ARG A 36 -8.11 1.15 -0.30
CA ARG A 36 -9.41 1.36 -0.95
C ARG A 36 -10.44 2.00 -0.01
N HIS A 37 -10.42 1.61 1.27
CA HIS A 37 -11.30 2.17 2.29
C HIS A 37 -10.87 3.60 2.67
N GLU A 38 -9.56 3.79 2.86
CA GLU A 38 -8.96 5.05 3.30
C GLU A 38 -9.05 6.16 2.25
N LEU A 39 -9.10 5.80 0.95
CA LEU A 39 -9.05 6.75 -0.16
C LEU A 39 -10.07 7.90 -0.08
N ARG A 40 -11.21 7.70 0.57
CA ARG A 40 -12.22 8.76 0.81
C ARG A 40 -11.69 9.93 1.64
N HIS A 41 -10.64 9.71 2.43
CA HIS A 41 -9.93 10.71 3.23
C HIS A 41 -8.77 11.35 2.46
N GLY A 42 -8.53 10.93 1.22
CA GLY A 42 -7.46 11.45 0.39
C GLY A 42 -7.70 12.88 -0.10
N THR A 43 -6.59 13.53 -0.43
CA THR A 43 -6.57 14.83 -1.11
C THR A 43 -5.75 14.72 -2.38
N LEU A 44 -6.23 15.30 -3.47
CA LEU A 44 -5.45 15.42 -4.70
C LEU A 44 -4.34 16.45 -4.46
N THR A 45 -3.09 16.03 -4.60
CA THR A 45 -1.92 16.90 -4.37
C THR A 45 -1.22 17.30 -5.66
N HIS A 46 -1.19 16.41 -6.66
CA HIS A 46 -0.65 16.70 -7.98
C HIS A 46 -1.58 16.14 -9.06
N SER A 47 -2.02 16.99 -9.99
CA SER A 47 -2.87 16.60 -11.12
C SER A 47 -2.09 16.18 -12.37
N ASP A 48 -0.77 16.36 -12.37
CA ASP A 48 0.16 16.07 -13.47
C ASP A 48 1.19 14.98 -13.11
N ALA A 49 0.88 14.18 -12.08
CA ALA A 49 1.73 13.09 -11.65
C ALA A 49 1.94 12.06 -12.77
N ARG A 50 3.04 11.32 -12.69
CA ARG A 50 3.32 10.20 -13.60
C ARG A 50 3.67 8.96 -12.80
N LEU A 51 3.21 7.82 -13.29
CA LEU A 51 3.67 6.51 -12.82
C LEU A 51 5.09 6.25 -13.33
N ALA A 52 5.77 5.25 -12.77
CA ALA A 52 7.15 4.92 -13.15
C ALA A 52 7.35 4.63 -14.64
N ASP A 53 6.32 4.16 -15.34
CA ASP A 53 6.35 3.88 -16.79
C ASP A 53 6.00 5.11 -17.65
N GLY A 54 5.84 6.29 -17.04
CA GLY A 54 5.48 7.53 -17.71
C GLY A 54 3.98 7.73 -17.92
N THR A 55 3.13 6.77 -17.53
CA THR A 55 1.67 6.89 -17.64
C THR A 55 1.19 8.14 -16.88
N PRO A 56 0.45 9.05 -17.53
CA PRO A 56 -0.15 10.21 -16.87
C PRO A 56 -1.12 9.78 -15.76
N GLY A 57 -1.11 10.52 -14.66
CA GLY A 57 -1.91 10.20 -13.50
C GLY A 57 -2.10 11.38 -12.55
N VAL A 58 -2.71 11.08 -11.42
CA VAL A 58 -2.85 12.01 -10.28
C VAL A 58 -2.17 11.42 -9.06
N ALA A 59 -1.60 12.29 -8.22
CA ALA A 59 -1.14 11.96 -6.88
C ALA A 59 -2.23 12.29 -5.86
N ILE A 60 -2.53 11.32 -5.02
CA ILE A 60 -3.46 11.43 -3.90
C ILE A 60 -2.65 11.23 -2.62
N THR A 61 -2.78 12.15 -1.68
CA THR A 61 -2.13 12.05 -0.38
C THR A 61 -3.15 11.77 0.72
N LEU A 62 -2.87 10.74 1.51
CA LEU A 62 -3.53 10.40 2.76
C LEU A 62 -2.61 10.80 3.91
N ALA A 63 -3.11 11.60 4.85
CA ALA A 63 -2.31 12.10 5.95
C ALA A 63 -2.72 11.45 7.29
N TYR A 64 -1.71 11.03 8.04
CA TYR A 64 -1.85 10.25 9.26
C TYR A 64 -0.97 10.82 10.36
N PRO A 65 -1.46 10.94 11.61
CA PRO A 65 -0.58 11.30 12.72
C PRO A 65 0.56 10.29 12.87
N ALA A 66 1.79 10.78 13.02
CA ALA A 66 3.01 9.96 13.13
C ALA A 66 3.19 9.38 14.55
N THR A 67 2.20 8.62 15.03
CA THR A 67 2.24 8.02 16.37
C THR A 67 3.43 7.07 16.54
N THR A 68 3.88 6.87 17.78
CA THR A 68 4.98 5.95 18.11
C THR A 68 4.76 4.55 17.52
N GLY A 69 3.51 4.05 17.52
CA GLY A 69 3.17 2.76 16.93
C GLY A 69 3.36 2.68 15.42
N ARG A 70 3.01 3.73 14.67
CA ARG A 70 3.23 3.80 13.22
C ARG A 70 4.71 3.98 12.87
N MET A 71 5.39 4.82 13.66
CA MET A 71 6.82 5.07 13.50
C MET A 71 7.66 3.84 13.84
N ALA A 72 7.21 2.95 14.73
CA ALA A 72 7.90 1.70 15.04
C ALA A 72 8.04 0.74 13.85
N GLY A 73 7.21 0.90 12.81
CA GLY A 73 7.27 0.10 11.58
C GLY A 73 8.42 0.46 10.64
N GLY A 74 9.15 1.55 10.88
CA GLY A 74 10.25 2.01 10.02
C GLY A 74 11.49 2.42 10.80
N SER A 75 12.66 2.34 10.16
CA SER A 75 13.92 2.85 10.71
C SER A 75 14.04 4.36 10.49
N TRP A 76 13.15 5.12 11.12
CA TRP A 76 13.13 6.57 10.99
C TRP A 76 14.28 7.20 11.78
N PRO A 77 15.05 8.14 11.19
CA PRO A 77 16.11 8.87 11.90
C PRO A 77 15.58 9.56 13.16
N VAL A 78 16.43 9.87 14.14
CA VAL A 78 15.98 10.60 15.34
C VAL A 78 15.70 12.08 15.01
N SER A 79 16.49 12.70 14.13
CA SER A 79 16.34 14.12 13.82
C SER A 79 15.21 14.41 12.82
N PRO A 80 14.32 15.39 13.09
CA PRO A 80 13.24 15.79 12.18
C PRO A 80 13.70 16.11 10.75
N ALA A 81 14.79 16.87 10.60
CA ALA A 81 15.32 17.23 9.30
C ALA A 81 15.86 16.02 8.50
N ALA A 82 16.36 14.99 9.18
CA ALA A 82 16.74 13.75 8.50
C ALA A 82 15.50 12.92 8.14
N ARG A 83 14.47 12.89 8.99
CA ARG A 83 13.21 12.17 8.72
C ARG A 83 12.51 12.68 7.47
N GLU A 84 12.45 13.99 7.24
CA GLU A 84 11.81 14.56 6.04
C GLU A 84 12.50 14.17 4.73
N ARG A 85 13.78 13.81 4.78
CA ARG A 85 14.52 13.31 3.61
C ARG A 85 14.32 11.82 3.40
N CYS A 86 13.72 11.12 4.35
CA CYS A 86 13.44 9.69 4.26
C CYS A 86 12.05 9.45 3.68
N HIS A 87 11.96 8.41 2.86
CA HIS A 87 10.69 7.91 2.34
C HIS A 87 10.69 6.38 2.41
N VAL A 88 9.50 5.81 2.56
CA VAL A 88 9.25 4.36 2.49
C VAL A 88 8.41 4.09 1.26
N ALA A 89 8.96 3.38 0.27
CA ALA A 89 8.27 3.05 -0.96
C ALA A 89 7.64 1.65 -0.94
N GLY A 90 6.68 1.43 -1.84
CA GLY A 90 6.13 0.11 -2.16
C GLY A 90 5.38 -0.56 -1.02
N GLN A 91 5.58 -1.87 -0.85
CA GLN A 91 4.75 -2.74 0.01
C GLN A 91 4.78 -2.39 1.51
N HIS A 92 5.75 -1.57 1.93
CA HIS A 92 5.88 -1.17 3.33
C HIS A 92 5.17 0.15 3.62
N ALA A 93 4.84 0.95 2.60
CA ALA A 93 4.21 2.26 2.73
C ALA A 93 2.85 2.16 3.44
N CYS A 94 1.97 1.27 2.98
CA CYS A 94 0.65 1.07 3.60
C CYS A 94 0.76 0.59 5.06
N ARG A 95 1.69 -0.34 5.35
CA ARG A 95 1.88 -0.87 6.72
C ARG A 95 2.43 0.17 7.67
N ALA A 96 3.39 0.97 7.24
CA ALA A 96 3.90 2.09 8.03
C ALA A 96 2.83 3.19 8.23
N ALA A 97 1.89 3.33 7.30
CA ALA A 97 0.69 4.17 7.47
C ALA A 97 -0.37 3.55 8.40
N GLY A 98 -0.26 2.27 8.76
CA GLY A 98 -1.14 1.58 9.70
C GLY A 98 -2.09 0.54 9.09
N ALA A 99 -1.84 0.07 7.87
CA ALA A 99 -2.57 -1.08 7.32
C ALA A 99 -2.41 -2.33 8.20
N PRO A 100 -3.47 -3.12 8.41
CA PRO A 100 -3.44 -4.29 9.27
C PRO A 100 -2.55 -5.40 8.68
N ALA A 101 -1.68 -5.98 9.51
CA ALA A 101 -0.96 -7.18 9.13
C ALA A 101 -1.82 -8.43 9.37
N TYR A 102 -1.73 -9.41 8.49
CA TYR A 102 -2.33 -10.72 8.70
C TYR A 102 -1.36 -11.59 9.49
N HIS A 103 -1.70 -11.88 10.74
CA HIS A 103 -0.79 -12.52 11.68
C HIS A 103 -0.99 -14.04 11.79
N THR A 104 -2.14 -14.60 11.37
CA THR A 104 -2.52 -15.98 11.68
C THR A 104 -2.98 -16.80 10.48
N LEU A 105 -2.75 -18.12 10.55
CA LEU A 105 -3.25 -19.11 9.58
C LEU A 105 -4.78 -19.12 9.48
N GLU A 106 -5.48 -18.86 10.57
CA GLU A 106 -6.94 -18.71 10.61
C GLU A 106 -7.40 -17.45 9.86
N SER A 107 -6.63 -16.37 9.92
CA SER A 107 -6.91 -15.18 9.12
C SER A 107 -6.70 -15.42 7.62
N LEU A 108 -5.72 -16.26 7.25
CA LEU A 108 -5.49 -16.68 5.87
C LEU A 108 -6.63 -17.56 5.36
N SER A 109 -7.06 -18.54 6.15
CA SER A 109 -8.15 -19.46 5.76
C SER A 109 -9.47 -18.70 5.61
N ARG A 110 -9.76 -17.75 6.50
CA ARG A 110 -10.92 -16.86 6.37
C ARG A 110 -10.82 -15.97 5.13
N GLY A 111 -9.67 -15.36 4.85
CA GLY A 111 -9.48 -14.56 3.64
C GLY A 111 -9.69 -15.37 2.35
N LEU A 112 -9.20 -16.61 2.30
CA LEU A 112 -9.43 -17.53 1.19
C LEU A 112 -10.90 -17.98 1.08
N ALA A 113 -11.57 -18.25 2.21
CA ALA A 113 -12.96 -18.69 2.28
C ALA A 113 -13.96 -17.58 1.91
N GLU A 114 -13.65 -16.32 2.20
CA GLU A 114 -14.44 -15.13 1.82
C GLU A 114 -14.43 -14.83 0.31
N GLY A 115 -13.75 -15.66 -0.49
CA GLY A 115 -13.79 -15.62 -1.95
C GLY A 115 -12.40 -15.47 -2.54
N GLY A 116 -11.72 -16.60 -2.78
CA GLY A 116 -10.36 -16.64 -3.33
C GLY A 116 -10.16 -15.79 -4.61
N ILE A 117 -11.19 -15.67 -5.47
CA ILE A 117 -11.12 -14.81 -6.66
C ILE A 117 -11.05 -13.32 -6.30
N ALA A 118 -11.78 -12.88 -5.26
CA ALA A 118 -11.75 -11.49 -4.82
C ALA A 118 -10.40 -11.15 -4.19
N VAL A 119 -9.83 -12.05 -3.37
CA VAL A 119 -8.48 -11.91 -2.80
C VAL A 119 -7.43 -11.80 -3.91
N LEU A 120 -7.45 -12.71 -4.88
CA LEU A 120 -6.50 -12.67 -6.01
C LEU A 120 -6.64 -11.38 -6.82
N ARG A 121 -7.87 -10.88 -6.99
CA ARG A 121 -8.11 -9.63 -7.71
C ARG A 121 -7.53 -8.43 -6.96
N ASP A 122 -7.81 -8.32 -5.67
CA ASP A 122 -7.32 -7.25 -4.81
C ASP A 122 -5.79 -7.28 -4.70
N ALA A 123 -5.20 -8.46 -4.47
CA ALA A 123 -3.76 -8.65 -4.45
C ALA A 123 -3.12 -8.20 -5.78
N ALA A 124 -3.70 -8.59 -6.91
CA ALA A 124 -3.14 -8.23 -8.21
C ALA A 124 -3.40 -6.75 -8.59
N ARG A 125 -4.34 -6.04 -7.95
CA ARG A 125 -4.43 -4.57 -8.02
C ARG A 125 -3.34 -3.91 -7.21
N PHE A 126 -3.07 -4.43 -6.01
CA PHE A 126 -1.96 -3.97 -5.19
C PHE A 126 -0.63 -4.17 -5.90
N GLN A 127 -0.40 -5.36 -6.47
CA GLN A 127 0.81 -5.68 -7.20
C GLN A 127 1.04 -4.70 -8.35
N TYR A 128 -0.01 -4.34 -9.09
CA TYR A 128 0.10 -3.30 -10.12
C TYR A 128 0.60 -1.95 -9.55
N LEU A 129 0.11 -1.53 -8.38
CA LEU A 129 0.61 -0.30 -7.75
C LEU A 129 2.10 -0.42 -7.37
N LEU A 130 2.53 -1.59 -6.91
CA LEU A 130 3.93 -1.86 -6.59
C LEU A 130 4.82 -1.84 -7.83
N ASP A 131 4.40 -2.52 -8.90
CA ASP A 131 5.13 -2.61 -10.17
C ASP A 131 5.32 -1.24 -10.82
N ARG A 132 4.47 -0.27 -10.48
CA ARG A 132 4.49 1.09 -11.02
C ARG A 132 5.06 2.14 -10.08
N ASP A 133 5.66 1.70 -8.98
CA ASP A 133 6.20 2.57 -7.92
C ASP A 133 5.21 3.67 -7.52
N ALA A 134 3.95 3.26 -7.38
CA ALA A 134 2.83 4.16 -7.21
C ALA A 134 2.52 4.46 -5.72
N LEU A 135 3.31 3.92 -4.80
CA LEU A 135 3.10 4.03 -3.35
C LEU A 135 4.36 4.55 -2.67
N GLY A 136 4.22 5.68 -1.97
CA GLY A 136 5.30 6.27 -1.18
C GLY A 136 4.76 6.83 0.13
N LEU A 137 5.50 6.65 1.21
CA LEU A 137 5.21 7.23 2.51
C LEU A 137 6.35 8.15 2.91
N ALA A 138 6.04 9.42 3.16
CA ALA A 138 6.99 10.40 3.68
C ALA A 138 6.57 10.85 5.08
N TRP A 139 7.53 11.30 5.88
CA TRP A 139 7.25 12.01 7.12
C TRP A 139 7.39 13.51 6.88
N CYS A 140 6.47 14.31 7.42
CA CYS A 140 6.59 15.77 7.38
C CYS A 140 6.35 16.38 8.76
N ARG A 141 7.01 17.50 9.01
CA ARG A 141 6.71 18.36 10.15
C ARG A 141 5.32 19.00 10.02
N PRO A 142 4.64 19.34 11.14
CA PRO A 142 3.41 20.11 11.10
C PRO A 142 3.58 21.44 10.35
N GLU A 143 4.70 22.12 10.55
CA GLU A 143 4.98 23.42 9.91
C GLU A 143 5.25 23.31 8.39
N SER A 144 5.63 22.12 7.92
CA SER A 144 5.96 21.84 6.51
C SER A 144 4.80 21.16 5.76
N LEU A 145 3.65 21.00 6.41
CA LEU A 145 2.48 20.38 5.81
C LEU A 145 1.87 21.31 4.74
N PRO A 146 1.54 20.79 3.54
CA PRO A 146 0.86 21.59 2.52
C PRO A 146 -0.46 22.19 3.03
N LYS A 147 -0.73 23.46 2.69
CA LYS A 147 -1.90 24.21 3.19
C LYS A 147 -3.24 23.51 2.91
N ASP A 148 -3.35 22.88 1.74
CA ASP A 148 -4.57 22.17 1.33
C ASP A 148 -4.80 20.90 2.17
N LEU A 149 -3.73 20.29 2.67
CA LEU A 149 -3.79 19.16 3.60
C LEU A 149 -4.03 19.65 5.03
N SER A 150 -3.35 20.71 5.47
CA SER A 150 -3.47 21.22 6.84
C SER A 150 -4.89 21.68 7.15
N ALA A 151 -5.58 22.31 6.20
CA ALA A 151 -6.96 22.77 6.40
C ALA A 151 -7.98 21.63 6.60
N ARG A 152 -7.66 20.41 6.18
CA ARG A 152 -8.55 19.24 6.23
C ARG A 152 -8.26 18.32 7.42
N LEU A 153 -7.18 18.57 8.13
CA LEU A 153 -6.72 17.74 9.23
C LEU A 153 -7.08 18.40 10.56
N ALA A 154 -7.75 17.66 11.45
CA ALA A 154 -7.91 18.08 12.84
C ALA A 154 -6.54 18.11 13.51
N GLU A 155 -6.27 19.14 14.33
CA GLU A 155 -4.98 19.30 15.04
C GLU A 155 -4.66 18.04 15.87
N PRO A 156 -3.63 17.25 15.51
CA PRO A 156 -3.09 16.25 16.40
C PRO A 156 -2.21 16.95 17.43
N GLY A 157 -2.07 16.33 18.61
CA GLY A 157 -1.06 16.72 19.60
C GLY A 157 0.30 16.94 18.92
N VAL A 158 0.78 18.17 19.05
CA VAL A 158 1.70 18.90 18.15
C VAL A 158 3.11 18.29 18.00
N GLU A 159 3.43 17.18 18.67
CA GLU A 159 4.84 16.81 18.92
C GLU A 159 5.46 15.74 18.00
N THR A 160 4.68 14.99 17.21
CA THR A 160 5.22 13.82 16.45
C THR A 160 5.29 13.97 14.93
N GLY A 161 4.61 14.97 14.36
CA GLY A 161 4.53 15.19 12.90
C GLY A 161 3.52 14.29 12.19
N TRP A 162 3.59 14.27 10.86
CA TRP A 162 2.64 13.58 10.00
C TRP A 162 3.32 12.56 9.09
N LEU A 163 2.64 11.46 8.83
CA LEU A 163 2.95 10.50 7.79
C LEU A 163 2.03 10.75 6.60
N LEU A 164 2.62 11.03 5.44
CA LEU A 164 1.95 11.34 4.19
C LEU A 164 2.11 10.15 3.24
N LEU A 165 1.03 9.38 3.09
CA LEU A 165 0.97 8.28 2.13
C LEU A 165 0.50 8.82 0.78
N GLU A 166 1.42 8.90 -0.17
CA GLU A 166 1.16 9.21 -1.56
C GLU A 166 0.77 7.93 -2.32
N LEU A 167 -0.34 8.03 -3.06
CA LEU A 167 -0.81 7.07 -4.03
C LEU A 167 -0.88 7.74 -5.40
N ARG A 168 -0.16 7.21 -6.38
CA ARG A 168 -0.28 7.61 -7.79
C ARG A 168 -1.29 6.72 -8.50
N VAL A 169 -2.24 7.34 -9.18
CA VAL A 169 -3.31 6.62 -9.91
C VAL A 169 -3.26 7.03 -11.37
N PRO A 170 -3.30 6.08 -12.33
CA PRO A 170 -3.23 6.37 -13.77
C PRO A 170 -4.55 6.97 -14.28
N GLU A 171 -4.95 8.13 -13.79
CA GLU A 171 -6.14 8.85 -14.24
C GLU A 171 -5.82 10.33 -14.30
N THR A 172 -6.38 11.04 -15.27
CA THR A 172 -6.13 12.49 -15.45
C THR A 172 -7.31 13.33 -14.98
N THR A 173 -8.50 12.74 -14.91
CA THR A 173 -9.72 13.42 -14.47
C THR A 173 -10.32 12.68 -13.26
N PRO A 174 -9.80 12.91 -12.04
CA PRO A 174 -10.34 12.28 -10.84
C PRO A 174 -11.76 12.80 -10.53
N PRO A 175 -12.62 11.98 -9.90
CA PRO A 175 -13.94 12.43 -9.47
C PRO A 175 -13.83 13.46 -8.35
N GLN A 176 -14.86 14.28 -8.17
CA GLN A 176 -14.95 15.24 -7.07
C GLN A 176 -14.84 14.57 -5.69
N ARG A 177 -15.33 13.34 -5.56
CA ARG A 177 -15.21 12.53 -4.35
C ARG A 177 -14.46 11.23 -4.67
N LEU A 178 -13.29 11.08 -4.07
CA LEU A 178 -12.47 9.89 -4.18
C LEU A 178 -13.18 8.71 -3.50
N SER A 179 -13.17 7.55 -4.16
CA SER A 179 -13.82 6.35 -3.65
C SER A 179 -13.06 5.08 -4.05
N GLY A 180 -13.19 4.05 -3.23
CA GLY A 180 -12.59 2.76 -3.53
C GLY A 180 -13.10 2.14 -4.84
N THR A 181 -14.36 2.38 -5.22
CA THR A 181 -14.93 1.90 -6.49
C THR A 181 -14.31 2.58 -7.71
N TRP A 182 -13.99 3.88 -7.59
CA TRP A 182 -13.25 4.59 -8.63
C TRP A 182 -11.83 4.01 -8.80
N LEU A 183 -11.13 3.76 -7.69
CA LEU A 183 -9.81 3.14 -7.72
C LEU A 183 -9.85 1.74 -8.38
N ASP A 184 -10.82 0.91 -7.97
CA ASP A 184 -11.03 -0.42 -8.57
C ASP A 184 -11.19 -0.33 -10.10
N THR A 185 -12.04 0.60 -10.56
CA THR A 185 -12.34 0.80 -11.99
C THR A 185 -11.11 1.28 -12.76
N CYS A 186 -10.36 2.23 -12.19
CA CYS A 186 -9.16 2.75 -12.79
C CYS A 186 -8.10 1.66 -12.94
N LEU A 187 -7.75 0.97 -11.85
CA LEU A 187 -6.72 -0.07 -11.89
C LEU A 187 -7.12 -1.23 -12.78
N ASP A 188 -8.39 -1.66 -12.76
CA ASP A 188 -8.84 -2.74 -13.64
C ASP A 188 -8.79 -2.36 -15.13
N ARG A 189 -8.99 -1.09 -15.47
CA ARG A 189 -8.81 -0.59 -16.85
C ARG A 189 -7.35 -0.76 -17.29
N TYR A 190 -6.39 -0.25 -16.52
CA TYR A 190 -4.97 -0.26 -16.92
C TYR A 190 -4.30 -1.62 -16.80
N ARG A 191 -4.73 -2.45 -15.83
CA ARG A 191 -4.25 -3.83 -15.71
C ARG A 191 -4.63 -4.72 -16.89
N ARG A 192 -5.70 -4.38 -17.62
CA ARG A 192 -6.09 -5.10 -18.86
C ARG A 192 -5.26 -4.69 -20.07
N ILE A 193 -4.66 -3.50 -20.03
CA ILE A 193 -3.91 -2.91 -21.14
C ILE A 193 -2.45 -3.40 -21.14
N LEU A 194 -1.97 -3.98 -20.03
CA LEU A 194 -0.60 -4.46 -19.89
C LEU A 194 -0.55 -6.00 -19.86
N PRO A 195 0.36 -6.63 -20.63
CA PRO A 195 0.51 -8.08 -20.61
C PRO A 195 0.94 -8.53 -19.22
N ARG A 196 0.32 -9.61 -18.72
CA ARG A 196 0.79 -10.31 -17.51
C ARG A 196 2.20 -10.82 -17.80
N GLN A 197 3.21 -10.22 -17.18
CA GLN A 197 4.53 -10.84 -17.15
C GLN A 197 4.42 -12.05 -16.19
N HIS A 198 4.57 -13.23 -16.77
CA HIS A 198 4.60 -14.53 -16.08
C HIS A 198 6.02 -14.82 -15.60
#